data_AF-A0A929NTU2-F1
#
_entry.id   AF-A0A929NTU2-F1
#
_cell.length_a   1.000
_cell.length_b   1.000
_cell.length_c   1.000
_cell.angle_alpha   90.00
_cell.angle_beta   90.00
_cell.angle_gamma   90.00
#
_symmetry.space_group_name_H-M   'P 1'
#
loop_
_entity.id
_entity.type
_entity.pdbx_description
1 polymer ?
#
loop_
_entity_poly.entity_id
_entity_poly.type
_entity_poly.pdbx_seq_one_letter_code
_entity_poly.pdbx_strand_id
1 'polypeptide(L)'
;GKEFYYQRRGQMDMACSHCHEDNAGNMIRANLLSEGQTNGFPTYRLKWQGVGTLHRRFAGCNKNIRADPYKRGADEYVNLELYLAWRGRGLAVETPAVRN
;
A
#
# COMPACT_ATOMS: atom_id res chain seq x y z
N GLY A 1 4.34 12.43 -2.26
CA GLY A 1 4.76 11.10 -1.79
C GLY A 1 4.58 10.97 -0.29
N LYS A 2 5.51 11.51 0.50
CA LYS A 2 5.41 11.56 1.97
C LYS A 2 4.10 12.20 2.44
N GLU A 3 3.74 13.37 1.92
CA GLU A 3 2.48 14.03 2.23
C GLU A 3 1.27 13.11 2.01
N PHE A 4 1.20 12.47 0.85
CA PHE A 4 0.15 11.49 0.54
C PHE A 4 0.08 10.35 1.57
N TYR A 5 1.23 9.83 2.03
CA TYR A 5 1.26 8.75 3.01
C TYR A 5 0.61 9.12 4.35
N TYR A 6 0.76 10.38 4.78
CA TYR A 6 0.22 10.90 6.05
C TYR A 6 -1.12 11.64 5.92
N GLN A 7 -1.52 12.02 4.70
CA GLN A 7 -2.77 12.72 4.47
C GLN A 7 -3.97 11.78 4.65
N ARG A 8 -4.94 12.22 5.45
CA ARG A 8 -6.22 11.54 5.64
C ARG A 8 -7.13 11.73 4.43
N ARG A 9 -7.80 10.67 4.00
CA ARG A 9 -8.68 10.66 2.82
C ARG A 9 -9.88 9.74 3.01
N GLY A 10 -10.89 9.97 2.19
CA GLY A 10 -12.11 9.15 2.13
C GLY A 10 -13.06 9.39 3.29
N GLN A 11 -14.25 8.80 3.22
CA GLN A 11 -15.27 8.94 4.27
C GLN A 11 -14.79 8.43 5.64
N MET A 12 -13.83 7.50 5.66
CA MET A 12 -13.28 6.97 6.91
C MET A 12 -12.21 7.87 7.55
N ASP A 13 -11.80 8.97 6.90
CA ASP A 13 -10.78 9.91 7.39
C ASP A 13 -9.43 9.22 7.74
N MET A 14 -8.95 8.34 6.86
CA MET A 14 -7.77 7.50 7.12
C MET A 14 -6.59 7.80 6.20
N ALA A 15 -5.37 7.64 6.73
CA ALA A 15 -4.11 7.74 6.01
C ALA A 15 -3.41 6.37 5.93
N CYS A 16 -2.34 6.25 5.13
CA CYS A 16 -1.55 5.03 5.07
C CYS A 16 -0.88 4.73 6.43
N SER A 17 -0.39 5.77 7.10
CA SER A 17 0.26 5.72 8.41
C SER A 17 -0.63 5.09 9.49
N HIS A 18 -1.94 5.40 9.51
CA HIS A 18 -2.83 4.87 10.54
C HIS A 18 -2.89 3.33 10.58
N CYS A 19 -2.70 2.67 9.43
CA CYS A 19 -2.69 1.20 9.37
C CYS A 19 -1.27 0.62 9.34
N HIS A 20 -0.36 1.27 8.63
CA HIS A 20 0.95 0.70 8.27
C HIS A 20 2.13 1.31 9.05
N GLU A 21 1.86 2.23 9.97
CA GLU A 21 2.84 2.80 10.92
C GLU A 21 2.31 2.67 12.35
N ASP A 22 1.14 3.24 12.62
CA ASP A 22 0.55 3.28 13.97
C ASP A 22 0.05 1.91 14.46
N ASN A 23 -0.28 1.01 13.52
CA ASN A 23 -0.91 -0.28 13.80
C ASN A 23 -0.21 -1.47 13.09
N ALA A 24 1.04 -1.29 12.65
CA ALA A 24 1.81 -2.40 12.13
C ALA A 24 1.97 -3.48 13.22
N GLY A 25 1.73 -4.74 12.86
CA GLY A 25 1.70 -5.87 13.81
C GLY A 25 0.34 -6.15 14.45
N ASN A 26 -0.65 -5.25 14.33
CA ASN A 26 -2.01 -5.48 14.82
C ASN A 26 -2.88 -6.23 13.79
N MET A 27 -3.96 -6.83 14.26
CA MET A 27 -4.94 -7.53 13.42
C MET A 27 -6.08 -6.60 12.99
N ILE A 28 -6.34 -6.50 11.68
CA ILE A 28 -7.59 -5.96 11.14
C ILE A 28 -8.46 -7.10 10.63
N ARG A 29 -9.39 -7.54 11.50
CA ARG A 29 -10.14 -8.78 11.32
C ARG A 29 -9.17 -9.96 11.15
N ALA A 30 -9.21 -10.65 10.01
CA ALA A 30 -8.35 -11.81 9.73
C ALA A 30 -6.99 -11.45 9.08
N ASN A 31 -6.64 -10.16 8.95
CA ASN A 31 -5.39 -9.75 8.30
C ASN A 31 -4.42 -9.15 9.32
N LEU A 32 -3.21 -9.70 9.39
CA LEU A 32 -2.10 -9.07 10.09
C LEU A 32 -1.62 -7.86 9.29
N LEU A 33 -1.60 -6.68 9.91
CA LEU A 33 -1.11 -5.46 9.28
C LEU A 33 0.42 -5.50 9.21
N SER A 34 0.97 -5.40 8.00
CA SER A 34 2.40 -5.13 7.81
C SER A 34 2.68 -3.63 7.81
N GLU A 35 3.95 -3.26 7.75
CA GLU A 35 4.41 -1.87 7.53
C GLU A 35 4.09 -1.33 6.12
N GLY A 36 3.41 -2.12 5.26
CA GLY A 36 3.03 -1.67 3.92
C GLY A 36 4.21 -1.50 2.94
N GLN A 37 5.32 -2.21 3.17
CA GLN A 37 6.51 -2.18 2.32
C GLN A 37 6.25 -2.63 0.88
N THR A 38 7.07 -2.14 -0.06
CA THR A 38 6.86 -2.33 -1.50
C THR A 38 7.97 -3.11 -2.21
N ASN A 39 9.00 -3.58 -1.49
CA ASN A 39 10.16 -4.30 -2.02
C ASN A 39 9.83 -5.64 -2.73
N GLY A 40 8.65 -6.20 -2.48
CA GLY A 40 8.17 -7.44 -3.10
C GLY A 40 7.18 -7.24 -4.27
N PHE A 41 6.94 -6.00 -4.71
CA PHE A 41 6.05 -5.72 -5.85
C PHE A 41 6.79 -5.80 -7.20
N PRO A 42 6.12 -6.25 -8.28
CA PRO A 42 4.77 -6.83 -8.33
C PRO A 42 4.63 -8.12 -7.52
N THR A 43 3.45 -8.32 -6.92
CA THR A 43 3.21 -9.43 -5.99
C THR A 43 2.10 -10.35 -6.50
N TYR A 44 2.27 -11.66 -6.32
CA TYR A 44 1.20 -12.63 -6.46
C TYR A 44 0.35 -12.63 -5.19
N ARG A 45 -0.94 -12.33 -5.31
CA ARG A 45 -1.86 -12.37 -4.17
C ARG A 45 -2.81 -13.54 -4.27
N LEU A 46 -2.92 -14.31 -3.20
CA LEU A 46 -3.89 -15.40 -3.09
C LEU A 46 -5.32 -14.87 -3.33
N LYS A 47 -5.69 -13.71 -2.80
CA LYS A 47 -6.98 -13.08 -3.11
C LYS A 47 -7.18 -12.74 -4.61
N TRP A 48 -6.11 -12.40 -5.33
CA TRP A 48 -6.22 -12.04 -6.75
C TRP A 48 -6.07 -13.23 -7.70
N GLN A 49 -5.59 -14.38 -7.20
CA GLN A 49 -5.22 -15.54 -8.01
C GLN A 49 -4.32 -15.15 -9.20
N GLY A 50 -3.42 -14.19 -8.95
CA GLY A 50 -2.60 -13.58 -9.99
C GLY A 50 -1.69 -12.48 -9.48
N VAL A 51 -0.78 -12.06 -10.36
CA VAL A 51 0.17 -10.97 -10.11
C VAL A 51 -0.51 -9.61 -10.26
N GLY A 52 -0.19 -8.67 -9.38
CA GLY A 52 -0.67 -7.29 -9.49
C GLY A 52 0.39 -6.26 -9.15
N THR A 53 0.19 -5.06 -9.70
CA THR A 53 1.10 -3.92 -9.55
C THR A 53 0.88 -3.18 -8.24
N LEU A 54 1.87 -2.37 -7.86
CA LEU A 54 1.78 -1.50 -6.69
C LEU A 54 0.63 -0.48 -6.82
N HIS A 55 0.47 0.13 -8.00
CA HIS A 55 -0.65 1.06 -8.24
C HIS A 55 -2.04 0.39 -8.17
N ARG A 56 -2.15 -0.90 -8.51
CA ARG A 56 -3.39 -1.67 -8.26
C ARG A 56 -3.66 -1.79 -6.76
N ARG A 57 -2.61 -1.97 -5.94
CA ARG A 57 -2.73 -1.99 -4.49
C ARG A 57 -3.17 -0.63 -3.94
N PHE A 58 -2.56 0.47 -4.39
CA PHE A 58 -2.94 1.84 -3.96
C PHE A 58 -4.42 2.14 -4.22
N ALA A 59 -4.90 1.84 -5.42
CA ALA A 59 -6.31 2.01 -5.75
C ALA A 59 -7.22 1.18 -4.83
N GLY A 60 -6.82 -0.05 -4.49
CA GLY A 60 -7.53 -0.87 -3.52
C GLY A 60 -7.55 -0.27 -2.10
N CYS A 61 -6.41 0.26 -1.63
CA CYS A 61 -6.32 0.92 -0.33
C CYS A 61 -7.25 2.13 -0.24
N ASN A 62 -7.26 3.00 -1.24
CA ASN A 62 -8.17 4.17 -1.30
C ASN A 62 -9.65 3.74 -1.32
N LYS A 63 -10.01 2.73 -2.12
CA LYS A 63 -11.38 2.20 -2.12
C LYS A 63 -11.82 1.68 -0.76
N ASN A 64 -10.94 1.00 -0.01
CA ASN A 64 -11.29 0.42 1.29
C ASN A 64 -11.61 1.48 2.35
N ILE A 65 -11.01 2.68 2.25
CA ILE A 65 -11.30 3.81 3.14
C ILE A 65 -12.41 4.73 2.60
N ARG A 66 -13.10 4.30 1.53
CA ARG A 66 -14.13 5.07 0.81
C ARG A 66 -13.59 6.40 0.26
N ALA A 67 -12.39 6.38 -0.31
CA ALA A 67 -11.83 7.46 -1.10
C ALA A 67 -11.87 7.11 -2.59
N ASP A 68 -11.97 8.14 -3.44
CA ASP A 68 -11.81 7.96 -4.89
C ASP A 68 -10.36 7.65 -5.23
N PRO A 69 -10.07 6.55 -5.95
CA PRO A 69 -8.71 6.21 -6.33
C PRO A 69 -8.23 7.06 -7.50
N TYR A 70 -6.95 7.44 -7.46
CA TYR A 70 -6.25 8.08 -8.58
C TYR A 70 -6.00 7.09 -9.74
N LYS A 71 -5.76 7.64 -10.93
CA LYS A 71 -5.41 6.85 -12.11
C LYS A 71 -4.04 6.19 -11.92
N ARG A 72 -3.86 5.00 -12.51
CA ARG A 72 -2.54 4.36 -12.56
C ARG A 72 -1.56 5.27 -13.30
N GLY A 73 -0.42 5.55 -12.67
CA GLY A 73 0.61 6.42 -13.25
C GLY A 73 0.34 7.91 -13.07
N ALA A 74 -0.73 8.28 -12.34
CA ALA A 74 -0.90 9.66 -11.90
C ALA A 74 0.20 10.04 -10.90
N ASP A 75 0.52 11.34 -10.87
CA ASP A 75 1.63 11.88 -10.07
C ASP A 75 1.50 11.53 -8.59
N GLU A 76 0.29 11.44 -8.04
CA GLU A 76 0.05 11.06 -6.65
C GLU A 76 0.60 9.66 -6.35
N TYR A 77 0.36 8.71 -7.25
CA TYR A 77 0.80 7.32 -7.09
C TYR A 77 2.27 7.15 -7.41
N VAL A 78 2.80 7.81 -8.44
CA VAL A 78 4.25 7.78 -8.75
C VAL A 78 5.05 8.36 -7.58
N ASN A 79 4.61 9.50 -7.04
CA ASN A 79 5.25 10.10 -5.88
C ASN A 79 5.11 9.24 -4.61
N LEU A 80 4.01 8.53 -4.44
CA LEU A 80 3.81 7.60 -3.32
C LEU A 80 4.72 6.36 -3.46
N GLU A 81 4.82 5.80 -4.66
CA GLU A 81 5.71 4.67 -4.98
C GLU A 81 7.17 5.02 -4.63
N LEU A 82 7.66 6.18 -5.04
CA LEU A 82 9.00 6.64 -4.67
C LEU A 82 9.20 6.72 -3.14
N TYR A 83 8.21 7.26 -2.43
CA TYR A 83 8.29 7.39 -0.98
C TYR A 83 8.27 6.04 -0.26
N LEU A 84 7.46 5.08 -0.72
CA LEU A 84 7.44 3.73 -0.13
C LEU A 84 8.71 2.94 -0.45
N ALA A 85 9.27 3.09 -1.65
CA ALA A 85 10.59 2.53 -1.98
C ALA A 85 11.69 3.11 -1.07
N TRP A 86 11.60 4.40 -0.73
CA TRP A 86 12.48 5.04 0.26
C TRP A 86 12.31 4.43 1.67
N ARG A 87 11.07 4.16 2.11
CA ARG A 87 10.80 3.54 3.43
C ARG A 87 11.35 2.12 3.55
N GLY A 88 11.38 1.37 2.45
CA GLY A 88 11.92 0.01 2.40
C GLY A 88 13.42 -0.10 2.14
N ARG A 89 14.17 1.01 2.22
CA ARG A 89 15.63 1.00 1.97
C ARG A 89 16.36 0.06 2.93
N GLY A 90 17.22 -0.78 2.37
CA GLY A 90 17.96 -1.81 3.10
C GLY A 90 17.30 -3.19 3.04
N LEU A 91 16.03 -3.28 2.66
CA LEU A 91 15.39 -4.57 2.36
C LEU A 91 15.84 -5.08 0.97
N ALA A 92 15.98 -6.40 0.85
CA ALA A 92 16.23 -7.03 -0.43
C ALA A 92 15.01 -6.90 -1.36
N VAL A 93 15.25 -6.97 -2.67
CA VAL A 93 14.18 -7.10 -3.66
C VAL A 93 13.61 -8.53 -3.57
N GLU A 94 12.30 -8.65 -3.39
CA GLU A 94 11.60 -9.94 -3.15
C GLU A 94 10.68 -10.34 -4.32
N THR A 95 10.77 -9.64 -5.44
CA THR A 95 9.80 -9.74 -6.54
C THR A 95 9.95 -11.05 -7.34
N PRO A 96 8.85 -11.77 -7.67
CA PRO A 96 7.48 -11.52 -7.23
C PRO A 96 7.19 -12.17 -5.87
N ALA A 97 6.83 -11.35 -4.89
CA ALA A 97 6.51 -11.87 -3.57
C ALA A 97 5.12 -12.53 -3.56
N VAL A 98 4.93 -13.56 -2.73
CA VAL A 98 3.61 -14.18 -2.47
C VAL A 98 3.01 -13.58 -1.21
N ARG A 99 1.77 -13.09 -1.28
CA ARG A 99 1.01 -12.47 -0.17
C ARG A 99 -0.45 -12.92 -0.17
N ASN A 100 -1.15 -12.68 0.93
CA ASN A 100 -2.59 -12.97 1.08
C ASN A 100 -3.49 -12.08 0.19
#